data_AF-A0A7C5ZNP2-F1
#
_entry.id   AF-A0A7C5ZNP2-F1
#
_cell.length_a   1.000
_cell.length_b   1.000
_cell.length_c   1.000
_cell.angle_alpha   90.00
_cell.angle_beta   90.00
_cell.angle_gamma   90.00
#
_symmetry.space_group_name_H-M   'P 1'
#
loop_
_entity.id
_entity.type
_entity.pdbx_description
1 polymer ?
#
loop_
_entity_poly.entity_id
_entity_poly.type
_entity_poly.pdbx_seq_one_letter_code
_entity_poly.pdbx_strand_id
1 'polypeptide(L)'
;MKNFINFLYFVDLFKYPSNKDEILELAESKVNDKELYEILNEFKNILMDSNGIESLQELYVRAFDLMPIFYPYLSYHVHYDSFNRNSMMIEIREIYKQNNFTLDRDLNELPDNLFIVFKFLQQNPNYCQKFLKDYIVPALENFVNSASLSPSILENVYIKLLNYVIRILNVKRGEKVWK
;
A
#
# COMPACT_ATOMS: atom_id res chain seq x y z
N MET A 1 1.17 -12.96 -9.96
CA MET A 1 2.11 -11.94 -10.47
C MET A 1 1.46 -10.97 -11.45
N LYS A 2 0.81 -11.44 -12.55
CA LYS A 2 0.13 -10.56 -13.52
C LYS A 2 -0.86 -9.56 -12.89
N ASN A 3 -1.70 -10.03 -11.96
CA ASN A 3 -2.67 -9.15 -11.28
C ASN A 3 -2.00 -8.04 -10.45
N PHE A 4 -0.89 -8.37 -9.77
CA PHE A 4 -0.14 -7.37 -9.01
C PHE A 4 0.53 -6.34 -9.92
N ILE A 5 1.12 -6.77 -11.04
CA ILE A 5 1.70 -5.84 -12.03
C ILE A 5 0.64 -4.90 -12.58
N ASN A 6 -0.55 -5.41 -12.92
CA ASN A 6 -1.67 -4.57 -13.36
C ASN A 6 -2.12 -3.61 -12.25
N PHE A 7 -2.12 -4.07 -11.00
CA PHE A 7 -2.45 -3.25 -9.84
C PHE A 7 -1.50 -2.06 -9.66
N LEU A 8 -0.21 -2.19 -9.99
CA LEU A 8 0.77 -1.10 -9.87
C LEU A 8 0.41 0.15 -10.69
N TYR A 9 -0.51 0.08 -11.65
CA TYR A 9 -1.07 1.26 -12.31
C TYR A 9 -1.83 2.18 -11.33
N PHE A 10 -2.42 1.62 -10.28
CA PHE A 10 -3.25 2.31 -9.28
C PHE A 10 -2.48 2.69 -8.00
N VAL A 11 -1.15 2.57 -8.02
CA VAL A 11 -0.31 2.81 -6.84
C VAL A 11 -0.48 4.19 -6.23
N ASP A 12 -0.77 5.20 -7.05
CA ASP A 12 -0.94 6.58 -6.59
C ASP A 12 -2.19 6.76 -5.70
N LEU A 13 -3.09 5.77 -5.62
CA LEU A 13 -4.15 5.72 -4.60
C LEU A 13 -3.62 5.44 -3.17
N PHE A 14 -2.36 5.01 -3.00
CA PHE A 14 -1.71 4.93 -1.68
C PHE A 14 -0.98 6.22 -1.27
N LYS A 15 -0.93 7.22 -2.16
CA LYS A 15 -0.43 8.56 -1.84
C LYS A 15 -1.51 9.35 -1.09
N TYR A 16 -1.09 10.26 -0.21
CA TYR A 16 -2.04 11.18 0.44
C TYR A 16 -2.88 11.94 -0.60
N PRO A 17 -4.22 11.94 -0.48
CA PRO A 17 -5.11 12.49 -1.50
C PRO A 17 -5.08 14.02 -1.48
N SER A 18 -4.25 14.59 -2.35
CA SER A 18 -4.01 16.04 -2.47
C SER A 18 -4.57 16.63 -3.76
N ASN A 19 -4.78 15.81 -4.79
CA ASN A 19 -5.34 16.21 -6.07
C ASN A 19 -6.55 15.35 -6.44
N LYS A 20 -7.73 15.95 -6.49
CA LYS A 20 -8.99 15.27 -6.81
C LYS A 20 -9.00 14.72 -8.23
N ASP A 21 -8.47 15.46 -9.20
CA ASP A 21 -8.57 15.11 -10.62
C ASP A 21 -7.69 13.88 -10.94
N GLU A 22 -6.49 13.81 -10.35
CA GLU A 22 -5.61 12.62 -10.46
C GLU A 22 -6.28 11.35 -9.91
N ILE A 23 -6.93 11.45 -8.76
CA ILE A 23 -7.62 10.31 -8.15
C ILE A 23 -8.83 9.91 -9.00
N LEU A 24 -9.58 10.88 -9.52
CA LEU A 24 -10.75 10.63 -10.36
C LEU A 24 -10.36 9.94 -11.67
N GLU A 25 -9.26 10.37 -12.31
CA GLU A 25 -8.72 9.73 -13.51
C GLU A 25 -8.39 8.24 -13.27
N LEU A 26 -7.74 7.94 -12.14
CA LEU A 26 -7.47 6.56 -11.73
C LEU A 26 -8.76 5.79 -11.43
N ALA A 27 -9.71 6.41 -10.74
CA ALA A 27 -11.00 5.80 -10.39
C ALA A 27 -11.90 5.50 -11.61
N GLU A 28 -11.76 6.26 -12.69
CA GLU A 28 -12.51 6.07 -13.94
C GLU A 28 -11.84 5.11 -14.93
N SER A 29 -10.65 4.63 -14.61
CA SER A 29 -9.91 3.69 -15.44
C SER A 29 -10.64 2.36 -15.57
N LYS A 30 -10.67 1.80 -16.80
CA LYS A 30 -11.33 0.52 -17.07
C LYS A 30 -10.54 -0.64 -16.47
N VAL A 31 -11.20 -1.42 -15.62
CA VAL A 31 -10.64 -2.65 -15.03
C VAL A 31 -11.60 -3.82 -15.25
N ASN A 32 -11.04 -5.01 -15.47
CA ASN A 32 -11.82 -6.24 -15.61
C ASN A 32 -12.05 -6.96 -14.27
N ASP A 33 -11.28 -6.61 -13.24
CA ASP A 33 -11.44 -7.18 -11.89
C ASP A 33 -12.61 -6.47 -11.19
N LYS A 34 -13.65 -7.25 -10.86
CA LYS A 34 -14.88 -6.74 -10.27
C LYS A 34 -14.65 -6.06 -8.91
N GLU A 35 -13.79 -6.63 -8.07
CA GLU A 35 -13.55 -6.08 -6.73
C GLU A 35 -12.77 -4.77 -6.83
N LEU A 36 -11.74 -4.73 -7.69
CA LEU A 36 -11.03 -3.47 -7.94
C LEU A 36 -11.97 -2.41 -8.53
N TYR A 37 -12.85 -2.79 -9.46
CA TYR A 37 -13.86 -1.88 -10.01
C TYR A 37 -14.76 -1.28 -8.91
N GLU A 38 -15.24 -2.11 -7.98
CA GLU A 38 -16.08 -1.66 -6.86
C GLU A 38 -15.32 -0.69 -5.94
N ILE A 39 -14.05 -0.97 -5.64
CA ILE A 39 -13.18 -0.08 -4.84
C ILE A 39 -12.96 1.26 -5.55
N LEU A 40 -12.64 1.25 -6.86
CA LEU A 40 -12.46 2.46 -7.65
C LEU A 40 -13.74 3.29 -7.73
N ASN A 41 -14.90 2.64 -7.87
CA ASN A 41 -16.18 3.31 -7.86
C ASN A 41 -16.51 3.94 -6.50
N GLU A 42 -16.06 3.35 -5.39
CA GLU A 42 -16.18 3.94 -4.06
C GLU A 42 -15.32 5.20 -3.90
N PHE A 43 -14.07 5.18 -4.36
CA PHE A 43 -13.24 6.39 -4.44
C PHE A 43 -13.94 7.50 -5.22
N LYS A 44 -14.50 7.17 -6.40
CA LYS A 44 -15.27 8.11 -7.21
C LYS A 44 -16.47 8.66 -6.47
N ASN A 45 -17.28 7.83 -5.81
CA ASN A 45 -18.47 8.27 -5.09
C ASN A 45 -18.11 9.24 -3.95
N ILE A 46 -17.07 8.92 -3.15
CA ILE A 46 -16.61 9.80 -2.07
C ILE A 46 -16.16 11.16 -2.63
N LEU A 47 -15.45 11.18 -3.76
CA LEU A 47 -15.03 12.43 -4.39
C LEU A 47 -16.19 13.29 -4.93
N MET A 48 -17.34 12.68 -5.21
CA MET A 48 -18.54 13.36 -5.69
C MET A 48 -19.44 13.87 -4.56
N ASP A 49 -19.22 13.43 -3.32
CA ASP A 49 -19.92 13.96 -2.15
C ASP A 49 -19.51 15.41 -1.84
N SER A 50 -20.30 16.10 -1.02
CA SER A 50 -20.10 17.53 -0.71
C SER A 50 -18.74 17.85 -0.08
N ASN A 51 -18.19 16.90 0.68
CA ASN A 51 -16.89 17.04 1.35
C ASN A 51 -15.74 16.49 0.49
N GLY A 52 -16.07 15.75 -0.58
CA GLY A 52 -15.15 15.32 -1.65
C GLY A 52 -13.80 14.80 -1.16
N ILE A 53 -12.75 15.58 -1.45
CA ILE A 53 -11.36 15.24 -1.14
C ILE A 53 -11.07 15.21 0.37
N GLU A 54 -11.74 16.05 1.18
CA GLU A 54 -11.54 16.11 2.63
C GLU A 54 -11.96 14.79 3.29
N SER A 55 -13.06 14.19 2.83
CA SER A 55 -13.49 12.87 3.28
C SER A 55 -12.48 11.77 2.94
N LEU A 56 -11.87 11.82 1.75
CA LEU A 56 -10.77 10.91 1.41
C LEU A 56 -9.53 11.14 2.27
N GLN A 57 -9.20 12.39 2.60
CA GLN A 57 -8.08 12.73 3.47
C GLN A 57 -8.29 12.15 4.88
N GLU A 58 -9.49 12.29 5.46
CA GLU A 58 -9.82 11.71 6.76
C GLU A 58 -9.70 10.17 6.75
N LEU A 59 -10.20 9.52 5.70
CA LEU A 59 -10.08 8.07 5.55
C LEU A 59 -8.63 7.63 5.39
N TYR A 60 -7.81 8.41 4.67
CA TYR A 60 -6.38 8.16 4.51
C TYR A 60 -5.65 8.27 5.85
N VAL A 61 -5.88 9.35 6.59
CA VAL A 61 -5.23 9.59 7.89
C VAL A 61 -5.53 8.45 8.86
N ARG A 62 -6.78 7.97 8.91
CA ARG A 62 -7.16 6.81 9.73
C ARG A 62 -6.51 5.51 9.26
N ALA A 63 -6.31 5.35 7.95
CA ALA A 63 -5.72 4.14 7.38
C ALA A 63 -4.22 4.06 7.65
N PHE A 64 -3.48 5.16 7.46
CA PHE A 64 -2.02 5.12 7.30
C PHE A 64 -1.21 6.09 8.17
N ASP A 65 -1.82 7.10 8.81
CA ASP A 65 -1.07 8.18 9.45
C ASP A 65 -1.29 8.26 10.99
N LEU A 66 -2.43 8.78 11.44
CA LEU A 66 -2.69 9.00 12.88
C LEU A 66 -3.32 7.77 13.53
N MET A 67 -2.55 7.09 14.39
CA MET A 67 -2.93 5.80 15.00
C MET A 67 -3.45 4.82 13.94
N PRO A 68 -2.62 4.51 12.94
CA PRO A 68 -3.09 3.93 11.70
C PRO A 68 -3.53 2.51 11.91
N ILE A 69 -4.55 2.12 11.13
CA ILE A 69 -4.94 0.73 10.97
C ILE A 69 -3.77 -0.08 10.41
N PHE A 70 -3.04 0.48 9.43
CA PHE A 70 -1.84 -0.12 8.86
C PHE A 70 -0.71 0.91 8.82
N TYR A 71 0.38 0.67 9.56
CA TYR A 71 1.60 1.47 9.41
C TYR A 71 2.21 1.20 8.03
N PRO A 72 2.39 2.19 7.15
CA PRO A 72 2.81 1.95 5.76
C PRO A 72 4.29 1.59 5.61
N TYR A 73 5.00 1.21 6.67
CA TYR A 73 6.44 0.91 6.66
C TYR A 73 6.67 -0.60 6.73
N LEU A 74 7.20 -1.20 5.66
CA LEU A 74 7.38 -2.65 5.58
C LEU A 74 8.29 -3.17 6.71
N SER A 75 9.36 -2.44 7.04
CA SER A 75 10.28 -2.85 8.10
C SER A 75 9.62 -2.90 9.48
N TYR A 76 8.59 -2.08 9.72
CA TYR A 76 7.84 -2.10 10.98
C TYR A 76 7.14 -3.44 11.18
N HIS A 77 6.48 -3.97 10.14
CA HIS A 77 5.77 -5.25 10.26
C HIS A 77 6.70 -6.45 10.31
N VAL A 78 7.89 -6.37 9.69
CA VAL A 78 8.85 -7.48 9.66
C VAL A 78 9.70 -7.53 10.94
N HIS A 79 10.13 -6.38 11.44
CA HIS A 79 11.13 -6.28 12.50
C HIS A 79 10.65 -5.58 13.77
N TYR A 80 9.42 -5.06 13.80
CA TYR A 80 8.91 -4.16 14.86
C TYR A 80 9.96 -3.08 15.20
N ASP A 81 10.04 -2.59 16.43
CA ASP A 81 11.04 -1.59 16.82
C ASP A 81 12.40 -2.24 17.17
N SER A 82 13.12 -2.72 16.16
CA SER A 82 14.44 -3.32 16.34
C SER A 82 15.48 -2.75 15.37
N PHE A 83 16.75 -2.90 15.76
CA PHE A 83 17.93 -2.53 14.96
C PHE A 83 17.87 -3.04 13.51
N ASN A 84 17.19 -4.18 13.28
CA ASN A 84 17.05 -4.80 11.96
C ASN A 84 16.24 -3.95 10.97
N ARG A 85 15.40 -3.00 11.44
CA ARG A 85 14.73 -2.04 10.55
C ARG A 85 15.71 -1.21 9.73
N ASN A 86 16.77 -0.73 10.35
CA ASN A 86 17.76 0.10 9.69
C ASN A 86 18.51 -0.67 8.61
N SER A 87 18.87 -1.93 8.89
CA SER A 87 19.52 -2.81 7.92
C SER A 87 18.66 -3.04 6.68
N MET A 88 17.36 -3.32 6.86
CA MET A 88 16.42 -3.48 5.75
C MET A 88 16.27 -2.19 4.93
N MET A 89 16.14 -1.03 5.58
CA MET A 89 16.07 0.26 4.88
C MET A 89 17.35 0.57 4.10
N ILE A 90 18.52 0.22 4.61
CA ILE A 90 19.79 0.37 3.90
C ILE A 90 19.80 -0.52 2.65
N GLU A 91 19.41 -1.79 2.76
CA GLU A 91 19.36 -2.70 1.60
C GLU A 91 18.44 -2.16 0.51
N ILE A 92 17.22 -1.71 0.87
CA ILE A 92 16.27 -1.13 -0.08
C ILE A 92 16.86 0.12 -0.75
N ARG A 93 17.51 1.02 0.02
CA ARG A 93 18.16 2.21 -0.55
C ARG A 93 19.27 1.87 -1.53
N GLU A 94 20.08 0.86 -1.26
CA GLU A 94 21.12 0.43 -2.20
C GLU A 94 20.52 -0.12 -3.49
N ILE A 95 19.42 -0.87 -3.42
CA ILE A 95 18.70 -1.32 -4.61
C ILE A 95 18.15 -0.12 -5.40
N TYR A 96 17.58 0.89 -4.74
CA TYR A 96 17.11 2.10 -5.41
C TYR A 96 18.24 2.83 -6.14
N LYS A 97 19.39 3.02 -5.48
CA LYS A 97 20.57 3.65 -6.08
C LYS A 97 21.07 2.89 -7.31
N GLN A 98 21.14 1.57 -7.24
CA GLN A 98 21.59 0.72 -8.36
C GLN A 98 20.69 0.84 -9.59
N ASN A 99 19.43 1.22 -9.40
CA ASN A 99 18.45 1.38 -10.47
C ASN A 99 18.16 2.85 -10.83
N ASN A 100 18.99 3.79 -10.33
CA ASN A 100 18.78 5.23 -10.50
C ASN A 100 17.38 5.70 -10.06
N PHE A 101 16.74 4.97 -9.15
CA PHE A 101 15.46 5.36 -8.58
C PHE A 101 15.72 6.38 -7.48
N THR A 102 15.20 7.59 -7.68
CA THR A 102 15.25 8.64 -6.67
C THR A 102 13.89 8.77 -6.02
N LEU A 103 13.88 8.76 -4.69
CA LEU A 103 12.70 9.18 -3.93
C LEU A 103 12.37 10.62 -4.34
N ASP A 104 11.09 10.90 -4.56
CA ASP A 104 10.63 12.27 -4.71
C ASP A 104 11.04 13.03 -3.47
N ARG A 105 11.82 14.10 -3.67
CA ARG A 105 12.38 14.88 -2.56
C ARG A 105 11.28 15.56 -1.76
N ASP A 106 10.13 15.79 -2.38
CA ASP A 106 8.98 16.45 -1.77
C ASP A 106 8.13 15.48 -0.94
N LEU A 107 8.27 14.17 -1.12
CA LEU A 107 7.51 13.16 -0.36
C LEU A 107 8.04 12.98 1.07
N ASN A 108 9.31 13.31 1.35
CA ASN A 108 9.94 13.12 2.68
C ASN A 108 9.66 11.75 3.34
N GLU A 109 9.57 10.69 2.54
CA GLU A 109 9.22 9.34 2.98
C GLU A 109 10.43 8.43 3.17
N LEU A 110 10.27 7.40 4.02
CA LEU A 110 11.29 6.36 4.20
C LEU A 110 11.31 5.40 3.00
N PRO A 111 12.48 4.78 2.69
CA PRO A 111 12.62 3.89 1.54
C PRO A 111 11.74 2.64 1.63
N ASP A 112 11.32 2.23 2.82
CA ASP A 112 10.47 1.06 3.04
C ASP A 112 8.98 1.39 3.15
N ASN A 113 8.59 2.65 2.90
CA ASN A 113 7.18 3.02 2.78
C ASN A 113 6.54 2.24 1.61
N LEU A 114 5.37 1.66 1.84
CA LEU A 114 4.66 0.78 0.90
C LEU A 114 4.40 1.48 -0.44
N PHE A 115 3.98 2.75 -0.41
CA PHE A 115 3.75 3.54 -1.61
C PHE A 115 5.04 3.70 -2.41
N ILE A 116 6.12 4.08 -1.73
CA ILE A 116 7.46 4.24 -2.33
C ILE A 116 7.95 2.95 -2.98
N VAL A 117 7.79 1.82 -2.27
CA VAL A 117 8.15 0.50 -2.77
C VAL A 117 7.33 0.14 -4.01
N PHE A 118 6.02 0.39 -4.00
CA PHE A 118 5.19 0.14 -5.17
C PHE A 118 5.55 1.06 -6.36
N LYS A 119 5.90 2.33 -6.15
CA LYS A 119 6.40 3.21 -7.22
C LYS A 119 7.70 2.69 -7.82
N PHE A 120 8.62 2.21 -6.98
CA PHE A 120 9.83 1.57 -7.46
C PHE A 120 9.51 0.36 -8.36
N LEU A 121 8.59 -0.51 -7.92
CA LEU A 121 8.19 -1.71 -8.67
C LEU A 121 7.41 -1.39 -9.95
N GLN A 122 6.64 -0.29 -9.97
CA GLN A 122 5.97 0.20 -11.16
C GLN A 122 6.98 0.52 -12.28
N GLN A 123 8.11 1.14 -11.91
CA GLN A 123 9.19 1.48 -12.85
C GLN A 123 10.15 0.32 -13.12
N ASN A 124 10.29 -0.60 -12.16
CA ASN A 124 11.27 -1.70 -12.20
C ASN A 124 10.60 -3.07 -11.96
N PRO A 125 9.70 -3.52 -12.87
CA PRO A 125 8.88 -4.71 -12.65
C PRO A 125 9.69 -6.02 -12.53
N ASN A 126 10.95 -6.05 -12.99
CA ASN A 126 11.87 -7.16 -12.81
C ASN A 126 12.22 -7.42 -11.33
N TYR A 127 12.06 -6.42 -10.45
CA TYR A 127 12.28 -6.56 -9.01
C TYR A 127 11.06 -7.05 -8.24
N CYS A 128 9.89 -7.15 -8.89
CA CYS A 128 8.64 -7.57 -8.24
C CYS A 128 8.81 -8.88 -7.48
N GLN A 129 9.42 -9.90 -8.09
CA GLN A 129 9.59 -11.19 -7.43
C GLN A 129 10.44 -11.10 -6.14
N LYS A 130 11.55 -10.36 -6.19
CA LYS A 130 12.43 -10.16 -5.02
C LYS A 130 11.69 -9.39 -3.93
N PHE A 131 11.13 -8.23 -4.24
CA PHE A 131 10.48 -7.39 -3.23
C PHE A 131 9.23 -8.03 -2.63
N LEU A 132 8.44 -8.73 -3.44
CA LEU A 132 7.27 -9.45 -2.95
C LEU A 132 7.69 -10.51 -1.95
N LYS A 133 8.69 -11.33 -2.28
CA LYS A 133 9.16 -12.42 -1.42
C LYS A 133 9.86 -11.92 -0.16
N ASP A 134 10.74 -10.95 -0.30
CA ASP A 134 11.68 -10.58 0.76
C ASP A 134 11.10 -9.53 1.72
N TYR A 135 10.16 -8.69 1.26
CA TYR A 135 9.70 -7.52 2.03
C TYR A 135 8.18 -7.39 2.13
N ILE A 136 7.45 -7.41 1.00
CA ILE A 136 6.03 -7.06 0.98
C ILE A 136 5.16 -8.18 1.57
N VAL A 137 5.29 -9.41 1.08
CA VAL A 137 4.47 -10.54 1.58
C VAL A 137 4.73 -10.79 3.06
N PRO A 138 5.99 -10.86 3.56
CA PRO A 138 6.25 -11.02 5.00
C PRO A 138 5.61 -9.92 5.87
N ALA A 139 5.71 -8.67 5.43
CA ALA A 139 5.09 -7.54 6.14
C ALA A 139 3.56 -7.67 6.20
N LEU A 140 2.93 -7.99 5.07
CA LEU A 140 1.48 -8.16 5.01
C LEU A 140 1.00 -9.40 5.77
N GLU A 141 1.76 -10.50 5.78
CA GLU A 141 1.46 -11.69 6.60
C GLU A 141 1.47 -11.33 8.09
N ASN A 142 2.52 -10.63 8.56
CA ASN A 142 2.61 -10.20 9.96
C ASN A 142 1.49 -9.22 10.34
N PHE A 143 1.15 -8.28 9.45
CA PHE A 143 0.00 -7.40 9.64
C PHE A 143 -1.30 -8.22 9.77
N VAL A 144 -1.61 -9.08 8.81
CA VAL A 144 -2.87 -9.84 8.78
C VAL A 144 -2.99 -10.81 9.96
N ASN A 145 -1.87 -11.31 10.49
CA ASN A 145 -1.84 -12.20 11.66
C ASN A 145 -2.02 -11.47 13.01
N SER A 146 -1.64 -10.18 13.07
CA SER A 146 -1.74 -9.36 14.28
C SER A 146 -3.01 -8.48 14.30
N ALA A 147 -3.51 -8.11 13.12
CA ALA A 147 -4.64 -7.20 12.97
C ALA A 147 -5.96 -7.86 13.40
N SER A 148 -6.64 -7.20 14.35
CA SER A 148 -8.03 -7.48 14.71
C SER A 148 -8.89 -6.29 14.28
N LEU A 149 -9.42 -6.36 13.06
CA LEU A 149 -10.18 -5.26 12.46
C LEU A 149 -11.69 -5.42 12.71
N SER A 150 -12.33 -4.36 13.19
CA SER A 150 -13.80 -4.31 13.28
C SER A 150 -14.43 -4.20 11.89
N PRO A 151 -15.72 -4.56 11.73
CA PRO A 151 -16.45 -4.36 10.48
C PRO A 151 -16.40 -2.91 9.98
N SER A 152 -16.52 -1.93 10.89
CA SER A 152 -16.43 -0.50 10.55
C SER A 152 -15.08 -0.07 9.97
N ILE A 153 -13.98 -0.71 10.37
CA ILE A 153 -12.66 -0.44 9.80
C ILE A 153 -12.58 -0.97 8.36
N LEU A 154 -13.21 -2.12 8.09
CA LEU A 154 -13.25 -2.72 6.75
C LEU A 154 -14.07 -1.91 5.75
N GLU A 155 -14.89 -0.97 6.20
CA GLU A 155 -15.61 -0.03 5.33
C GLU A 155 -14.71 1.06 4.75
N ASN A 156 -13.54 1.33 5.34
CA ASN A 156 -12.60 2.33 4.83
C ASN A 156 -12.04 1.90 3.46
N VAL A 157 -12.23 2.74 2.43
CA VAL A 157 -11.84 2.46 1.05
C VAL A 157 -10.34 2.15 0.87
N TYR A 158 -9.46 2.76 1.66
CA TYR A 158 -8.02 2.46 1.62
C TYR A 158 -7.70 1.10 2.24
N ILE A 159 -8.48 0.65 3.23
CA ILE A 159 -8.35 -0.69 3.80
C ILE A 159 -8.90 -1.74 2.85
N LYS A 160 -9.97 -1.44 2.11
CA LYS A 160 -10.44 -2.30 1.00
C LYS A 160 -9.37 -2.43 -0.07
N LEU A 161 -8.72 -1.32 -0.46
CA LEU A 161 -7.61 -1.33 -1.41
C LEU A 161 -6.42 -2.16 -0.91
N LEU A 162 -6.03 -2.01 0.36
CA LEU A 162 -4.98 -2.84 0.97
C LEU A 162 -5.35 -4.33 1.00
N ASN A 163 -6.59 -4.66 1.35
CA ASN A 163 -7.09 -6.03 1.35
C ASN A 163 -7.12 -6.64 -0.06
N TYR A 164 -7.45 -5.84 -1.08
CA TYR A 164 -7.33 -6.26 -2.47
C TYR A 164 -5.89 -6.68 -2.79
N VAL A 165 -4.90 -5.86 -2.40
CA VAL A 165 -3.47 -6.19 -2.58
C VAL A 165 -3.09 -7.48 -1.85
N ILE A 166 -3.47 -7.62 -0.59
CA ILE A 166 -3.25 -8.83 0.23
C ILE A 166 -3.80 -10.07 -0.49
N ARG A 167 -5.03 -9.97 -1.04
CA ARG A 167 -5.68 -11.08 -1.76
C ARG A 167 -4.97 -11.43 -3.06
N ILE A 168 -4.67 -10.47 -3.93
CA ILE A 168 -4.03 -10.77 -5.23
C ILE A 168 -2.59 -11.30 -5.08
N LEU A 169 -1.97 -11.03 -3.93
CA LEU A 169 -0.68 -11.59 -3.53
C LEU A 169 -0.80 -12.98 -2.87
N ASN A 170 -2.02 -13.45 -2.59
CA ASN A 170 -2.30 -14.68 -1.84
C ASN A 170 -1.59 -14.74 -0.48
N VAL A 171 -1.50 -13.59 0.20
CA VAL A 171 -0.99 -13.50 1.58
C VAL A 171 -1.88 -14.36 2.47
N LYS A 172 -1.29 -15.34 3.15
CA LYS A 172 -2.05 -16.26 4.01
C LYS A 172 -2.02 -15.77 5.45
N ARG A 173 -3.14 -15.98 6.16
CA ARG A 173 -3.08 -16.01 7.62
C ARG A 173 -2.26 -17.23 8.02
N GLY A 174 -1.15 -17.00 8.72
CA GLY A 174 -0.39 -18.06 9.34
C GLY A 174 -1.19 -18.69 10.48
N GLU A 175 -1.03 -19.99 10.70
CA GLU A 175 -1.30 -20.54 12.02
C GLU A 175 -0.31 -19.89 12.98
N LYS A 176 -0.78 -19.29 14.09
CA LYS A 176 0.09 -18.64 15.08
C LYS A 176 1.15 -19.62 15.57
N VAL A 177 2.37 -19.55 15.04
CA VAL A 177 3.52 -20.22 15.65
C VAL A 177 4.07 -19.27 16.70
N TRP A 178 3.53 -19.39 17.91
CA TRP A 178 4.21 -18.85 19.08
C TRP A 178 5.56 -19.60 19.19
N LYS A 179 6.67 -18.90 18.97
CA LYS A 179 8.00 -19.37 19.38
C LYS A 179 8.41 -18.61 20.62
#